data_AF-A0A3C0FJ41-F1
#
_entry.id   AF-A0A3C0FJ41-F1
#
_cell.length_a   1.000
_cell.length_b   1.000
_cell.length_c   1.000
_cell.angle_alpha   90.00
_cell.angle_beta   90.00
_cell.angle_gamma   90.00
#
_symmetry.space_group_name_H-M   'P 1'
#
loop_
_entity.id
_entity.type
_entity.pdbx_description
1 polymer ?
#
loop_
_entity_poly.entity_id
_entity_poly.type
_entity_poly.pdbx_seq_one_letter_code
_entity_poly.pdbx_strand_id
1 'polypeptide(L)'
;LDGSTLTSDTIRIIEVVVDQPSVIYELGNGSSNIATIQRNVEAFVQRVSGPTGAGGADGATSGDDAAGGTKIIIDNVYVRNGDVGVSAGFLQGKKLSASLPEIHLTDVGKEEGGATPAQVAGEILTAINTAVFKAVSSLNVDGLLQGVGDLGKGVVGAVGGVASGGGTKIKEGTDALGGAVKGLFGGSSE
;
A
#
# COMPACT_ATOMS: atom_id res chain seq x y z
N LEU A 1 -9.09 -1.14 -29.48
CA LEU A 1 -10.32 -1.90 -29.17
C LEU A 1 -10.78 -2.62 -30.42
N ASP A 2 -11.29 -3.85 -30.32
CA ASP A 2 -11.83 -4.59 -31.48
C ASP A 2 -13.31 -4.29 -31.66
N GLY A 3 -13.62 -3.42 -32.62
CA GLY A 3 -14.99 -2.93 -32.86
C GLY A 3 -15.99 -4.03 -33.22
N SER A 4 -15.53 -5.16 -33.74
CA SER A 4 -16.40 -6.27 -34.15
C SER A 4 -17.02 -7.03 -32.97
N THR A 5 -16.42 -6.88 -31.78
CA THR A 5 -16.81 -7.60 -30.55
C THR A 5 -17.74 -6.79 -29.64
N LEU A 6 -18.05 -5.53 -29.99
CA LEU A 6 -18.82 -4.62 -29.14
C LEU A 6 -20.25 -5.09 -28.86
N THR A 7 -20.84 -5.88 -29.75
CA THR A 7 -22.19 -6.44 -29.61
C THR A 7 -22.17 -7.92 -29.26
N SER A 8 -20.98 -8.48 -28.99
CA SER A 8 -20.81 -9.88 -28.59
C SER A 8 -20.86 -10.00 -27.06
N ASP A 9 -21.07 -11.22 -26.57
CA ASP A 9 -21.03 -11.52 -25.13
C ASP A 9 -19.63 -11.29 -24.54
N THR A 10 -18.60 -11.29 -25.39
CA THR A 10 -17.20 -11.03 -25.02
C THR A 10 -16.65 -9.85 -25.82
N ILE A 11 -16.26 -8.80 -25.12
CA ILE A 11 -15.61 -7.62 -25.70
C ILE A 11 -14.10 -7.84 -25.68
N ARG A 12 -13.46 -7.66 -26.83
CA ARG A 12 -12.01 -7.71 -26.97
C ARG A 12 -11.40 -6.31 -27.03
N ILE A 13 -10.48 -6.07 -26.12
CA ILE A 13 -9.71 -4.83 -26.02
C ILE A 13 -8.29 -5.12 -26.49
N ILE A 14 -7.89 -4.53 -27.61
CA ILE A 14 -6.54 -4.73 -28.17
C ILE A 14 -5.45 -4.20 -27.22
N GLU A 15 -5.72 -3.06 -26.58
CA GLU A 15 -4.73 -2.39 -25.75
C GLU A 15 -5.40 -1.51 -24.69
N VAL A 16 -4.85 -1.56 -23.48
CA VAL A 16 -5.04 -0.59 -22.41
C VAL A 16 -3.68 -0.01 -22.05
N VAL A 17 -3.58 1.31 -22.00
CA VAL A 17 -2.36 2.01 -21.57
C VAL A 17 -2.68 2.88 -20.37
N VAL A 18 -1.97 2.63 -19.27
CA VAL A 18 -1.89 3.51 -18.11
C VAL A 18 -0.55 4.23 -18.20
N ASP A 19 -0.58 5.46 -18.71
CA ASP A 19 0.61 6.26 -18.91
C ASP A 19 0.84 7.19 -17.71
N GLN A 20 2.09 7.22 -17.24
CA GLN A 20 2.56 8.09 -16.17
C GLN A 20 1.73 8.02 -14.86
N PRO A 21 1.50 6.82 -14.29
CA PRO A 21 0.87 6.73 -12.98
C PRO A 21 1.82 7.21 -11.88
N SER A 22 1.30 7.98 -10.93
CA SER A 22 2.04 8.38 -9.72
C SER A 22 1.40 7.72 -8.50
N VAL A 23 2.22 7.04 -7.70
CA VAL A 23 1.79 6.30 -6.50
C VAL A 23 2.55 6.82 -5.29
N ILE A 24 1.86 7.16 -4.21
CA ILE A 24 2.48 7.64 -2.97
C ILE A 24 2.27 6.63 -1.84
N TYR A 25 3.37 6.07 -1.35
CA TYR A 25 3.45 5.24 -0.16
C TYR A 25 3.64 6.10 1.09
N GLU A 26 2.61 6.22 1.91
CA GLU A 26 2.70 6.95 3.17
C GLU A 26 2.91 6.00 4.35
N LEU A 27 3.97 6.23 5.15
CA LEU A 27 4.20 5.57 6.43
C LEU A 27 3.78 6.49 7.58
N GLY A 28 2.90 6.01 8.46
CA GLY A 28 2.46 6.77 9.64
C GLY A 28 2.00 5.85 10.78
N ASN A 29 2.24 6.25 12.04
CA ASN A 29 1.71 5.62 13.27
C ASN A 29 1.60 4.07 13.25
N GLY A 30 2.63 3.36 12.78
CA GLY A 30 2.68 1.89 12.77
C GLY A 30 1.88 1.20 11.66
N SER A 31 1.32 1.95 10.70
CA SER A 31 0.64 1.45 9.51
C SER A 31 1.13 2.19 8.26
N SER A 32 0.67 1.77 7.09
CA SER A 32 0.96 2.46 5.84
C SER A 32 -0.23 2.45 4.90
N ASN A 33 -0.31 3.46 4.04
CA ASN A 33 -1.39 3.57 3.06
C ASN A 33 -1.43 2.36 2.11
N ILE A 34 -0.27 1.82 1.69
CA ILE A 34 -0.26 0.66 0.79
C ILE A 34 -0.67 -0.64 1.49
N ALA A 35 -0.37 -0.84 2.78
CA ALA A 35 -0.93 -1.98 3.51
C ALA A 35 -2.47 -1.90 3.59
N THR A 36 -3.02 -0.69 3.65
CA THR A 36 -4.47 -0.47 3.57
C THR A 36 -5.01 -0.71 2.15
N ILE A 37 -4.35 -0.17 1.13
CA ILE A 37 -4.73 -0.37 -0.29
C ILE A 37 -4.66 -1.86 -0.65
N GLN A 38 -3.62 -2.58 -0.23
CA GLN A 38 -3.50 -4.02 -0.45
C GLN A 38 -4.69 -4.76 0.17
N ARG A 39 -5.02 -4.49 1.44
CA ARG A 39 -6.21 -5.11 2.07
C ARG A 39 -7.50 -4.75 1.35
N ASN A 40 -7.63 -3.51 0.87
CA ASN A 40 -8.80 -3.07 0.11
C ASN A 40 -8.87 -3.77 -1.26
N VAL A 41 -7.73 -3.97 -1.91
CA VAL A 41 -7.63 -4.70 -3.19
C VAL A 41 -7.88 -6.18 -2.97
N GLU A 42 -7.30 -6.81 -1.96
CA GLU A 42 -7.60 -8.20 -1.59
C GLU A 42 -9.07 -8.37 -1.24
N ALA A 43 -9.66 -7.47 -0.45
CA ALA A 43 -11.07 -7.47 -0.12
C ALA A 43 -11.94 -7.24 -1.36
N PHE A 44 -11.51 -6.37 -2.29
CA PHE A 44 -12.18 -6.17 -3.57
C PHE A 44 -12.12 -7.44 -4.40
N VAL A 45 -10.93 -8.00 -4.64
CA VAL A 45 -10.70 -9.24 -5.38
C VAL A 45 -11.50 -10.38 -4.78
N GLN A 46 -11.54 -10.56 -3.46
CA GLN A 46 -12.37 -11.56 -2.79
C GLN A 46 -13.87 -11.30 -3.01
N ARG A 47 -14.30 -10.05 -2.98
CA ARG A 47 -15.69 -9.65 -3.21
C ARG A 47 -16.12 -9.88 -4.67
N VAL A 48 -15.22 -9.64 -5.62
CA VAL A 48 -15.52 -9.73 -7.05
C VAL A 48 -15.23 -11.09 -7.66
N SER A 49 -14.33 -11.86 -7.06
CA SER A 49 -13.99 -13.23 -7.46
C SER A 49 -14.71 -14.29 -6.63
N GLY A 50 -15.39 -13.88 -5.55
CA GLY A 50 -16.27 -14.74 -4.77
C GLY A 50 -17.60 -15.00 -5.48
N PRO A 51 -18.36 -16.04 -5.07
CA PRO A 51 -19.57 -16.51 -5.75
C PRO A 51 -20.69 -15.47 -5.88
N THR A 52 -20.58 -14.31 -5.24
CA THR A 52 -21.58 -13.25 -5.32
C THR A 52 -21.21 -12.08 -6.21
N GLY A 53 -19.97 -11.89 -6.67
CA GLY A 53 -19.55 -10.93 -7.74
C GLY A 53 -20.08 -9.47 -7.71
N ALA A 54 -20.91 -9.08 -6.73
CA ALA A 54 -21.89 -7.99 -6.85
C ALA A 54 -21.88 -7.04 -5.65
N GLY A 55 -20.87 -7.09 -4.78
CA GLY A 55 -20.82 -6.17 -3.64
C GLY A 55 -20.19 -4.81 -3.95
N GLY A 56 -20.12 -4.42 -5.22
CA GLY A 56 -19.42 -3.23 -5.71
C GLY A 56 -20.32 -2.13 -6.28
N ALA A 57 -21.63 -2.20 -6.10
CA ALA A 57 -22.54 -1.09 -6.36
C ALA A 57 -23.85 -1.36 -5.62
N ASP A 58 -24.23 -0.47 -4.70
CA ASP A 58 -25.62 -0.41 -4.26
C ASP A 58 -26.51 -0.20 -5.50
N GLY A 59 -27.32 -1.20 -5.84
CA GLY A 59 -28.38 -1.08 -6.84
C GLY A 59 -28.17 -1.85 -8.15
N ALA A 60 -28.03 -3.18 -8.09
CA ALA A 60 -28.57 -4.04 -9.15
C ALA A 60 -28.84 -5.44 -8.56
N THR A 61 -30.13 -5.74 -8.49
CA THR A 61 -30.78 -7.04 -8.28
C THR A 61 -29.87 -8.27 -8.28
N SER A 62 -29.84 -8.95 -7.13
CA SER A 62 -29.59 -10.37 -7.03
C SER A 62 -30.52 -11.11 -8.00
N GLY A 63 -29.95 -11.74 -9.01
CA GLY A 63 -30.61 -12.68 -9.90
C GLY A 63 -29.60 -13.77 -10.24
N ASP A 64 -30.04 -15.03 -10.18
CA ASP A 64 -29.28 -16.27 -10.36
C ASP A 64 -28.70 -16.48 -11.78
N ASP A 65 -28.21 -15.43 -12.45
CA ASP A 65 -27.67 -15.48 -13.81
C ASP A 65 -26.14 -15.31 -13.84
N ALA A 66 -25.42 -16.25 -13.23
CA ALA A 66 -23.99 -16.43 -13.42
C ALA A 66 -23.61 -16.97 -14.83
N ALA A 67 -24.43 -16.68 -15.86
CA ALA A 67 -24.27 -17.16 -17.23
C ALA A 67 -24.51 -16.09 -18.33
N GLY A 68 -24.63 -14.80 -17.99
CA GLY A 68 -25.04 -13.77 -18.98
C GLY A 68 -24.40 -12.38 -18.87
N GLY A 69 -23.31 -12.21 -18.13
CA GLY A 69 -22.60 -10.92 -18.03
C GLY A 69 -21.58 -10.69 -19.15
N THR A 70 -21.42 -9.44 -19.61
CA THR A 70 -20.39 -9.05 -20.58
C THR A 70 -18.99 -9.47 -20.10
N LYS A 71 -18.31 -10.29 -20.90
CA LYS A 71 -16.95 -10.73 -20.67
C LYS A 71 -15.95 -9.79 -21.35
N ILE A 72 -14.74 -9.74 -20.83
CA ILE A 72 -13.65 -8.91 -21.34
C ILE A 72 -12.41 -9.79 -21.56
N ILE A 73 -11.76 -9.57 -22.70
CA ILE A 73 -10.41 -10.04 -23.00
C ILE A 73 -9.58 -8.82 -23.37
N ILE A 74 -8.39 -8.66 -22.77
CA ILE A 74 -7.45 -7.60 -23.13
C ILE A 74 -6.16 -8.20 -23.66
N ASP A 75 -5.81 -7.92 -24.91
CA ASP A 75 -4.59 -8.48 -25.50
C ASP A 75 -3.34 -7.90 -24.86
N ASN A 76 -3.33 -6.59 -24.58
CA ASN A 76 -2.19 -5.88 -24.00
C ASN A 76 -2.63 -4.86 -22.94
N VAL A 77 -2.01 -4.92 -21.77
CA VAL A 77 -2.07 -3.85 -20.76
C VAL A 77 -0.65 -3.36 -20.52
N TYR A 78 -0.43 -2.06 -20.77
CA TYR A 78 0.82 -1.38 -20.46
C TYR A 78 0.61 -0.42 -19.30
N VAL A 79 1.49 -0.50 -18.30
CA VAL A 79 1.65 0.54 -17.27
C VAL A 79 3.08 1.04 -17.38
N ARG A 80 3.26 2.29 -17.80
CA ARG A 80 4.59 2.80 -18.17
C ARG A 80 4.79 4.24 -17.72
N ASN A 81 6.05 4.66 -17.70
CA ASN A 81 6.47 6.00 -17.30
C ASN A 81 6.03 6.40 -15.87
N GLY A 82 5.78 5.41 -15.00
CA GLY A 82 5.25 5.66 -13.67
C GLY A 82 6.31 6.03 -12.64
N ASP A 83 5.85 6.67 -11.56
CA ASP A 83 6.66 6.99 -10.38
C ASP A 83 6.01 6.47 -9.09
N VAL A 84 6.87 6.11 -8.15
CA VAL A 84 6.52 5.71 -6.80
C VAL A 84 7.24 6.63 -5.84
N GLY A 85 6.48 7.31 -4.99
CA GLY A 85 6.99 8.14 -3.89
C GLY A 85 6.81 7.47 -2.54
N VAL A 86 7.73 7.68 -1.61
CA VAL A 86 7.58 7.35 -0.19
C VAL A 86 7.54 8.65 0.61
N SER A 87 6.48 8.80 1.40
CA SER A 87 6.27 9.89 2.36
C SER A 87 6.23 9.32 3.78
N ALA A 88 6.88 9.98 4.71
CA ALA A 88 6.85 9.58 6.11
C ALA A 88 7.12 10.77 7.00
N GLY A 89 6.59 10.75 8.23
CA GLY A 89 6.80 11.84 9.20
C GLY A 89 8.29 12.14 9.46
N PHE A 90 9.14 11.11 9.49
CA PHE A 90 10.58 11.26 9.68
C PHE A 90 11.30 11.93 8.50
N LEU A 91 10.68 11.98 7.31
CA LEU A 91 11.23 12.68 6.14
C LEU A 91 10.97 14.20 6.17
N GLN A 92 10.28 14.71 7.19
CA GLN A 92 10.05 16.16 7.41
C GLN A 92 9.50 16.89 6.16
N GLY A 93 8.55 16.26 5.47
CA GLY A 93 7.94 16.81 4.26
C GLY A 93 8.71 16.54 2.95
N LYS A 94 9.88 15.88 3.02
CA LYS A 94 10.56 15.34 1.83
C LYS A 94 9.93 14.00 1.41
N LYS A 95 10.07 13.67 0.13
CA LYS A 95 9.67 12.38 -0.44
C LYS A 95 10.89 11.67 -0.99
N LEU A 96 10.97 10.36 -0.80
CA LEU A 96 11.85 9.51 -1.60
C LEU A 96 11.10 9.09 -2.85
N SER A 97 11.77 8.93 -3.98
CA SER A 97 11.12 8.54 -5.23
C SER A 97 11.90 7.44 -5.93
N ALA A 98 11.17 6.52 -6.55
CA ALA A 98 11.66 5.50 -7.46
C ALA A 98 10.82 5.52 -8.74
N SER A 99 11.42 5.12 -9.85
CA SER A 99 10.66 4.82 -11.06
C SER A 99 9.86 3.54 -10.88
N LEU A 100 8.61 3.53 -11.32
CA LEU A 100 7.82 2.31 -11.45
C LEU A 100 8.32 1.59 -12.72
N PRO A 101 8.76 0.32 -12.62
CA PRO A 101 9.14 -0.43 -13.82
C PRO A 101 7.93 -0.59 -14.73
N GLU A 102 8.18 -0.66 -16.03
CA GLU A 102 7.12 -0.95 -17.01
C GLU A 102 6.47 -2.30 -16.69
N ILE A 103 5.14 -2.31 -16.70
CA ILE A 103 4.32 -3.50 -16.53
C ILE A 103 3.68 -3.78 -17.87
N HIS A 104 3.89 -4.98 -18.39
CA HIS A 104 3.21 -5.47 -19.57
C HIS A 104 2.49 -6.77 -19.23
N LEU A 105 1.16 -6.71 -19.20
CA LEU A 105 0.32 -7.91 -19.12
C LEU A 105 -0.21 -8.22 -20.51
N THR A 106 -0.19 -9.49 -20.86
CA THR A 106 -0.74 -9.99 -22.12
C THR A 106 -1.88 -10.94 -21.83
N ASP A 107 -2.89 -10.96 -22.70
CA ASP A 107 -3.97 -11.94 -22.64
C ASP A 107 -4.78 -11.92 -21.32
N VAL A 108 -4.96 -10.73 -20.72
CA VAL A 108 -5.71 -10.53 -19.47
C VAL A 108 -7.17 -10.95 -19.68
N GLY A 109 -7.67 -11.80 -18.80
CA GLY A 109 -9.03 -12.33 -18.86
C GLY A 109 -9.31 -13.30 -20.02
N LYS A 110 -8.30 -13.78 -20.75
CA LYS A 110 -8.48 -14.70 -21.89
C LYS A 110 -8.86 -16.12 -21.49
N GLU A 111 -8.57 -16.51 -20.24
CA GLU A 111 -8.94 -17.81 -19.70
C GLU A 111 -10.47 -18.03 -19.80
N GLU A 112 -10.87 -19.27 -20.12
CA GLU A 112 -12.29 -19.68 -20.17
C GLU A 112 -13.18 -18.82 -21.11
N GLY A 113 -12.59 -18.21 -22.14
CA GLY A 113 -13.30 -17.46 -23.16
C GLY A 113 -13.72 -16.05 -22.74
N GLY A 114 -13.09 -15.48 -21.71
CA GLY A 114 -13.34 -14.12 -21.25
C GLY A 114 -13.65 -14.05 -19.75
N ALA A 115 -13.13 -13.02 -19.09
CA ALA A 115 -13.33 -12.78 -17.67
C ALA A 115 -14.31 -11.64 -17.41
N THR A 116 -14.89 -11.59 -16.22
CA THR A 116 -15.72 -10.44 -15.82
C THR A 116 -14.86 -9.17 -15.72
N PRO A 117 -15.45 -7.97 -15.87
CA PRO A 117 -14.71 -6.71 -15.72
C PRO A 117 -13.96 -6.60 -14.39
N ALA A 118 -14.54 -7.19 -13.33
CA ALA A 118 -13.98 -7.13 -12.01
C ALA A 118 -12.77 -8.08 -11.81
N GLN A 119 -12.80 -9.27 -12.43
CA GLN A 119 -11.64 -10.17 -12.49
C GLN A 119 -10.48 -9.52 -13.27
N VAL A 120 -10.78 -8.93 -14.44
CA VAL A 120 -9.79 -8.18 -15.25
C VAL A 120 -9.16 -7.03 -14.45
N ALA A 121 -9.99 -6.24 -13.77
CA ALA A 121 -9.48 -5.15 -12.91
C ALA A 121 -8.63 -5.68 -11.75
N GLY A 122 -9.01 -6.80 -11.14
CA GLY A 122 -8.25 -7.46 -10.08
C GLY A 122 -6.86 -7.90 -10.54
N GLU A 123 -6.76 -8.50 -11.74
CA GLU A 123 -5.48 -8.92 -12.33
C GLU A 123 -4.54 -7.73 -12.57
N ILE A 124 -5.05 -6.65 -13.17
CA ILE A 124 -4.28 -5.42 -13.46
C ILE A 124 -3.81 -4.76 -12.15
N LEU A 125 -4.70 -4.60 -11.17
CA LEU A 125 -4.36 -3.99 -9.88
C LEU A 125 -3.32 -4.82 -9.11
N THR A 126 -3.41 -6.14 -9.20
CA THR A 126 -2.42 -7.03 -8.57
C THR A 126 -1.04 -6.80 -9.16
N ALA A 127 -0.92 -6.74 -10.49
CA ALA A 127 0.35 -6.49 -11.16
C ALA A 127 0.94 -5.11 -10.80
N ILE A 128 0.12 -4.06 -10.78
CA ILE A 128 0.52 -2.71 -10.34
C ILE A 128 1.05 -2.73 -8.92
N ASN A 129 0.33 -3.35 -7.98
CA ASN A 129 0.75 -3.44 -6.59
C ASN A 129 2.09 -4.18 -6.44
N THR A 130 2.28 -5.30 -7.12
CA THR A 130 3.55 -6.04 -7.11
C THR A 130 4.72 -5.18 -7.59
N ALA A 131 4.54 -4.43 -8.68
CA ALA A 131 5.56 -3.55 -9.22
C ALA A 131 5.87 -2.39 -8.25
N VAL A 132 4.84 -1.78 -7.65
CA VAL A 132 4.99 -0.74 -6.63
C VAL A 132 5.76 -1.26 -5.42
N PHE A 133 5.39 -2.42 -4.88
CA PHE A 133 6.10 -3.02 -3.74
C PHE A 133 7.57 -3.23 -4.06
N LYS A 134 7.89 -3.80 -5.23
CA LYS A 134 9.27 -4.01 -5.65
C LYS A 134 10.05 -2.69 -5.75
N ALA A 135 9.44 -1.64 -6.30
CA ALA A 135 10.04 -0.31 -6.39
C ALA A 135 10.29 0.30 -4.98
N VAL A 136 9.31 0.23 -4.08
CA VAL A 136 9.47 0.73 -2.69
C VAL A 136 10.52 -0.07 -1.92
N SER A 137 10.52 -1.40 -2.01
CA SER A 137 11.51 -2.24 -1.33
C SER A 137 12.95 -1.93 -1.77
N SER A 138 13.13 -1.48 -3.01
CA SER A 138 14.46 -1.06 -3.50
C SER A 138 14.98 0.24 -2.87
N LEU A 139 14.12 1.05 -2.25
CA LEU A 139 14.49 2.34 -1.62
C LEU A 139 15.15 2.19 -0.24
N ASN A 140 15.32 0.96 0.27
CA ASN A 140 15.95 0.64 1.58
C ASN A 140 15.46 1.54 2.73
N VAL A 141 14.14 1.68 2.84
CA VAL A 141 13.48 2.55 3.84
C VAL A 141 13.84 2.11 5.28
N ASP A 142 14.04 0.81 5.50
CA ASP A 142 14.48 0.24 6.78
C ASP A 142 15.90 0.66 7.16
N GLY A 143 16.81 0.76 6.18
CA GLY A 143 18.16 1.29 6.39
C GLY A 143 18.14 2.77 6.78
N LEU A 144 17.22 3.54 6.20
CA LEU A 144 17.04 4.96 6.56
C LEU A 144 16.47 5.13 7.98
N LEU A 145 15.50 4.30 8.37
CA LEU A 145 14.95 4.27 9.73
C LEU A 145 16.00 3.88 10.76
N GLN A 146 16.84 2.88 10.47
CA GLN A 146 17.98 2.51 11.31
C GLN A 146 18.99 3.64 11.43
N GLY A 147 19.34 4.30 10.32
CA GLY A 147 20.26 5.45 10.34
C GLY A 147 19.75 6.63 11.17
N VAL A 148 18.44 6.92 11.15
CA VAL A 148 17.81 7.92 12.02
C VAL A 148 17.80 7.45 13.48
N GLY A 149 17.51 6.17 13.75
CA GLY A 149 17.55 5.58 15.08
C GLY A 149 18.95 5.63 15.70
N ASP A 150 19.99 5.35 14.91
CA ASP A 150 21.38 5.41 15.34
C ASP A 150 21.88 6.85 15.47
N LEU A 151 21.42 7.78 14.64
CA LEU A 151 21.64 9.21 14.85
C LEU A 151 20.99 9.68 16.16
N GLY A 152 19.78 9.21 16.46
CA GLY A 152 19.10 9.47 17.73
C GLY A 152 19.87 8.91 18.93
N LYS A 153 20.41 7.69 18.83
CA LYS A 153 21.29 7.12 19.86
C LYS A 153 22.61 7.88 20.00
N GLY A 154 23.19 8.36 18.89
CA GLY A 154 24.41 9.18 18.88
C GLY A 154 24.19 10.56 19.51
N VAL A 155 23.04 11.17 19.27
CA VAL A 155 22.65 12.45 19.90
C VAL A 155 22.26 12.26 21.36
N VAL A 156 21.55 11.19 21.74
CA VAL A 156 21.27 10.87 23.15
C VAL A 156 22.55 10.49 23.89
N GLY A 157 23.49 9.80 23.24
CA GLY A 157 24.82 9.50 23.78
C GLY A 157 25.71 10.74 23.90
N ALA A 158 25.62 11.70 22.98
CA ALA A 158 26.35 12.96 23.03
C ALA A 158 25.74 13.97 24.01
N VAL A 159 24.41 13.99 24.17
CA VAL A 159 23.70 14.81 25.18
C VAL A 159 23.86 14.20 26.59
N GLY A 160 24.02 12.88 26.70
CA GLY A 160 24.48 12.21 27.92
C GLY A 160 25.97 12.44 28.23
N GLY A 161 26.75 12.90 27.25
CA GLY A 161 28.19 13.16 27.36
C GLY A 161 28.58 14.60 27.67
N VAL A 162 27.64 15.57 27.65
CA VAL A 162 27.92 16.96 28.05
C VAL A 162 27.60 17.26 29.53
N ALA A 163 27.34 16.23 30.33
CA ALA A 163 27.17 16.33 31.79
C ALA A 163 28.43 15.92 32.59
N SER A 164 29.61 15.85 31.96
CA SER A 164 30.88 15.55 32.61
C SER A 164 31.86 16.72 32.52
N GLY A 165 31.42 17.92 32.92
CA GLY A 165 32.33 19.07 33.00
C GLY A 165 31.67 20.34 33.51
N GLY A 166 31.53 20.47 34.83
CA GLY A 166 31.11 21.73 35.48
C GLY A 166 30.21 21.49 36.68
N GLY A 167 30.76 21.69 37.87
CA GLY A 167 30.14 21.27 39.13
C GLY A 167 28.81 21.96 39.51
N THR A 168 28.07 21.23 40.35
CA THR A 168 27.13 21.73 41.37
C THR A 168 25.70 22.05 40.90
N LYS A 169 24.77 21.15 41.30
CA LYS A 169 23.29 21.25 41.41
C LYS A 169 22.43 20.88 40.20
N ILE A 170 22.18 19.59 40.02
CA ILE A 170 20.91 19.06 39.47
C ILE A 170 20.58 17.80 40.28
N LYS A 171 19.78 17.93 41.34
CA LYS A 171 19.39 16.80 42.21
C LYS A 171 17.90 16.77 42.55
N GLU A 172 17.05 17.39 41.73
CA GLU A 172 15.61 17.49 42.02
C GLU A 172 14.68 17.10 40.85
N GLY A 173 15.20 16.63 39.72
CA GLY A 173 14.38 16.27 38.55
C GLY A 173 14.01 14.79 38.41
N THR A 174 14.71 13.89 39.11
CA THR A 174 14.66 12.44 38.83
C THR A 174 13.69 11.68 39.74
N ASP A 175 13.34 12.21 40.90
CA ASP A 175 12.47 11.54 41.87
C ASP A 175 10.96 11.76 41.61
N ALA A 176 10.59 12.78 40.81
CA ALA A 176 9.19 13.07 40.50
C ALA A 176 8.57 12.12 39.44
N LEU A 177 9.39 11.52 38.58
CA LEU A 177 8.90 10.64 37.51
C LEU A 177 8.82 9.17 37.95
N GLY A 178 9.61 8.74 38.94
CA GLY A 178 9.58 7.38 39.48
C GLY A 178 8.39 7.08 40.41
N GLY A 179 7.86 8.09 41.11
CA GLY A 179 6.72 7.94 42.01
C GLY A 179 5.38 7.76 41.31
N ALA A 180 5.18 8.41 40.15
CA ALA A 180 3.91 8.40 39.43
C ALA A 180 3.61 7.06 38.73
N VAL A 181 4.64 6.32 38.31
CA VAL A 181 4.47 4.99 37.68
C VAL A 181 4.18 3.88 38.69
N LYS A 182 4.61 4.01 39.95
CA LYS A 182 4.38 2.98 40.97
C LYS A 182 2.94 2.98 41.52
N GLY A 183 2.23 4.11 41.43
CA GLY A 183 0.83 4.24 41.84
C GLY A 183 -0.18 3.70 40.82
N LEU A 184 0.20 3.54 39.54
CA LEU A 184 -0.70 3.10 38.48
C LEU A 184 -0.81 1.56 38.36
N PHE A 185 0.17 0.81 38.87
CA PHE A 185 0.29 -0.64 38.63
C PHE A 185 0.21 -1.51 39.91
N GLY A 186 -0.15 -0.95 41.07
CA GLY A 186 -0.17 -1.70 42.32
C GLY A 186 -1.32 -1.33 43.26
N GLY A 187 -2.44 -2.04 43.13
CA GLY A 187 -3.54 -2.09 44.10
C GLY A 187 -4.88 -2.36 43.41
N SER A 188 -5.70 -3.37 43.76
CA SER A 188 -5.66 -4.32 44.87
C SER A 188 -6.55 -5.51 44.48
N SER A 189 -6.13 -6.72 44.81
CA SER A 189 -7.03 -7.85 45.02
C SER A 189 -7.25 -7.99 46.52
N GLU A 190 -8.48 -7.79 46.97
CA GLU A 190 -9.07 -8.39 48.18
C GLU A 190 -10.56 -8.53 47.95
#